data_AF-A0A672KL79-F1
#
_entry.id   AF-A0A672KL79-F1
#
_cell.length_a   1.000
_cell.length_b   1.000
_cell.length_c   1.000
_cell.angle_alpha   90.00
_cell.angle_beta   90.00
_cell.angle_gamma   90.00
#
_symmetry.space_group_name_H-M   'P 1'
#
loop_
_entity.id
_entity.type
_entity.pdbx_description
1 polymer ?
#
loop_
_entity_poly.entity_id
_entity_poly.type
_entity_poly.pdbx_seq_one_letter_code
_entity_poly.pdbx_strand_id
1 'polypeptide(L)' 'MQKEVFLKVYDYLKQARQRQESEESIRQALIQLVERPSDCFEVDQLLYYEELLLAAQENTVR' A
#
# COMPACT_ATOMS: atom_id res chain seq x y z
N MET A 1 6.46 7.19 -11.53
CA MET A 1 5.08 7.52 -11.11
C MET A 1 4.91 9.02 -10.82
N GLN A 2 3.78 9.63 -11.23
CA GLN A 2 3.44 11.02 -10.86
C GLN A 2 2.87 11.10 -9.43
N LYS A 3 3.05 12.24 -8.74
CA LYS A 3 2.63 12.41 -7.33
C LYS A 3 1.15 12.10 -7.08
N GLU A 4 0.25 12.53 -7.98
CA GLU A 4 -1.19 12.27 -7.85
C GLU A 4 -1.54 10.78 -7.96
N VAL A 5 -0.85 10.06 -8.84
CA VAL A 5 -1.01 8.61 -9.02
C VAL A 5 -0.50 7.89 -7.78
N PHE A 6 0.67 8.30 -7.26
CA PHE A 6 1.22 7.76 -6.01
C PHE A 6 0.22 7.88 -4.86
N LEU A 7 -0.35 9.06 -4.63
CA LEU A 7 -1.31 9.28 -3.54
C LEU A 7 -2.56 8.40 -3.70
N LYS A 8 -3.10 8.27 -4.91
CA LYS A 8 -4.25 7.39 -5.18
C LYS A 8 -3.94 5.92 -4.89
N VAL A 9 -2.77 5.43 -5.34
CA VAL A 9 -2.34 4.05 -5.09
C VAL A 9 -2.09 3.82 -3.60
N TYR A 10 -1.46 4.77 -2.93
CA TYR A 10 -1.20 4.72 -1.49
C TYR A 10 -2.50 4.64 -0.69
N ASP A 11 -3.45 5.54 -0.94
CA ASP A 11 -4.74 5.54 -0.24
C ASP A 11 -5.53 4.25 -0.52
N TYR A 12 -5.50 3.75 -1.76
CA TYR A 12 -6.15 2.49 -2.11
C TYR A 12 -5.52 1.31 -1.36
N LEU A 13 -4.20 1.13 -1.45
CA LEU A 13 -3.50 0.01 -0.81
C LEU A 13 -3.64 0.03 0.71
N LYS A 14 -3.58 1.21 1.32
CA LYS A 14 -3.81 1.37 2.76
C LYS A 14 -5.20 0.90 3.17
N GLN A 15 -6.24 1.26 2.42
CA GLN A 15 -7.61 0.80 2.65
C GLN A 15 -7.76 -0.71 2.38
N ALA A 16 -7.15 -1.23 1.31
CA ALA A 16 -7.21 -2.64 0.96
C ALA A 16 -6.62 -3.52 2.06
N ARG A 17 -5.51 -3.08 2.69
CA ARG A 17 -4.90 -3.75 3.85
C ARG A 17 -5.80 -3.72 5.09
N GLN A 18 -6.42 -2.58 5.39
CA GLN A 18 -7.40 -2.49 6.49
C GLN A 18 -8.61 -3.41 6.29
N ARG A 19 -9.03 -3.60 5.04
CA ARG A 19 -10.13 -4.49 4.65
C ARG A 19 -9.72 -5.94 4.47
N GLN A 20 -8.41 -6.25 4.56
CA GLN A 20 -7.85 -7.57 4.27
C GLN A 20 -8.29 -8.09 2.89
N GLU A 21 -8.29 -7.22 1.89
CA GLU A 21 -8.61 -7.61 0.51
C GLU A 21 -7.59 -8.64 -0.01
N SER A 22 -8.05 -9.54 -0.88
CA SER A 22 -7.18 -10.54 -1.48
C SER A 22 -6.18 -9.91 -2.47
N GLU A 23 -4.99 -10.50 -2.56
CA GLU A 23 -3.94 -10.04 -3.48
C GLU A 23 -4.43 -9.97 -4.94
N GLU A 24 -5.28 -10.91 -5.35
CA GLU A 24 -5.87 -10.93 -6.69
C GLU A 24 -6.78 -9.72 -6.94
N SER A 25 -7.62 -9.34 -5.97
CA SER A 25 -8.48 -8.15 -6.07
C SER A 25 -7.66 -6.87 -6.13
N ILE A 26 -6.63 -6.79 -5.28
CA ILE A 26 -5.69 -5.67 -5.24
C ILE A 26 -4.99 -5.53 -6.59
N ARG A 27 -4.46 -6.63 -7.14
CA ARG A 27 -3.76 -6.62 -8.42
C ARG A 27 -4.66 -6.15 -9.56
N GLN A 28 -5.92 -6.62 -9.61
CA GLN A 28 -6.89 -6.18 -10.63
C GLN A 28 -7.19 -4.68 -10.51
N ALA A 29 -7.38 -4.18 -9.28
CA ALA A 29 -7.62 -2.76 -9.06
C ALA A 29 -6.40 -1.89 -9.43
N LEU A 30 -5.18 -2.35 -9.10
CA LEU A 30 -3.95 -1.63 -9.44
C LEU A 30 -3.73 -1.52 -10.96
N ILE A 31 -4.06 -2.57 -11.73
CA ILE A 31 -3.97 -2.53 -13.21
C ILE A 31 -4.89 -1.45 -13.79
N GLN A 32 -6.02 -1.13 -13.14
CA GLN A 32 -6.92 -0.05 -13.57
C GLN A 32 -6.44 1.35 -13.12
N LEU A 33 -5.60 1.42 -12.08
CA LEU A 33 -5.13 2.67 -11.49
C LEU A 33 -3.78 3.15 -12.06
N VAL A 34 -2.94 2.22 -12.55
CA VAL A 34 -1.61 2.55 -13.08
C VAL A 34 -1.33 1.81 -14.40
N GLU A 35 -0.64 2.49 -15.31
CA GLU A 35 -0.18 1.89 -16.58
C GLU A 35 0.82 0.75 -16.35
N ARG A 36 1.59 0.81 -15.26
CA ARG A 36 2.60 -0.19 -14.89
C ARG A 36 2.44 -0.58 -13.42
N PRO A 37 1.84 -1.74 -13.11
CA PRO A 37 1.67 -2.22 -11.74
C PRO A 37 2.99 -2.39 -10.97
N SER A 38 4.12 -2.54 -11.66
CA SER A 38 5.45 -2.55 -11.06
C SER A 38 5.79 -1.26 -10.31
N ASP A 39 5.21 -0.12 -10.73
CA ASP A 39 5.41 1.17 -10.07
C ASP A 39 4.75 1.22 -8.67
N CYS A 40 3.81 0.30 -8.38
CA CYS A 40 3.16 0.19 -7.07
C CYS A 40 4.05 -0.51 -6.03
N PHE A 41 5.14 -1.16 -6.44
CA PHE A 41 6.02 -1.89 -5.53
C PHE A 41 6.65 -0.96 -4.47
N GLU A 42 7.06 0.24 -4.88
CA GLU A 42 7.61 1.26 -3.96
C GLU A 42 6.56 1.72 -2.93
N VAL A 43 5.28 1.77 -3.32
CA VAL A 43 4.16 2.14 -2.45
C VAL A 43 3.88 1.03 -1.44
N ASP A 44 3.91 -0.22 -1.89
CA ASP A 44 3.71 -1.39 -1.03
C ASP A 44 4.83 -1.54 0.00
N GLN A 45 6.09 -1.30 -0.41
CA GLN A 45 7.23 -1.24 0.50
C GLN A 45 7.08 -0.12 1.54
N LEU A 46 6.66 1.07 1.13
CA LEU A 46 6.43 2.18 2.06
C LEU A 46 5.40 1.81 3.13
N LEU A 47 4.26 1.23 2.72
CA LEU A 47 3.21 0.79 3.64
C LEU A 47 3.69 -0.32 4.59
N TYR A 48 4.51 -1.25 4.10
CA TYR A 48 5.14 -2.26 4.95
C TYR A 48 6.04 -1.62 6.02
N TYR A 49 6.86 -0.64 5.67
CA TYR A 49 7.69 0.06 6.66
C TYR A 49 6.87 0.88 7.66
N GLU A 50 5.77 1.49 7.24
CA GLU A 50 4.84 2.17 8.15
C GLU A 50 4.24 1.21 9.18
N GLU A 51 3.78 0.04 8.75
CA GLU A 51 3.27 -1.01 9.65
C GLU A 51 4.34 -1.51 10.62
N LEU A 52 5.57 -1.72 10.12
CA LEU A 52 6.70 -2.16 10.92
C LEU A 52 7.07 -1.12 11.98
N LEU A 53 7.05 0.17 11.61
CA LEU A 53 7.29 1.29 12.52
C LEU A 53 6.20 1.38 13.58
N LEU A 54 4.93 1.26 13.19
CA LEU A 54 3.80 1.26 14.13
C LEU A 54 3.90 0.09 15.12
N ALA A 55 4.18 -1.13 14.63
CA ALA A 55 4.36 -2.31 15.47
C ALA A 55 5.58 -2.19 16.41
N ALA A 56 6.67 -1.59 15.94
CA ALA A 56 7.84 -1.32 16.76
C ALA A 56 7.54 -0.29 17.87
N GLN A 57 6.79 0.77 17.55
CA GLN A 57 6.36 1.78 18.51
C GLN A 57 5.40 1.20 19.56
N GLU A 58 4.45 0.36 19.16
CA GLU A 58 3.55 -0.33 20.09
C GLU A 58 4.31 -1.29 21.04
N ASN A 59 5.37 -1.94 20.56
CA ASN A 59 6.21 -2.80 21.39
C ASN A 59 7.09 -2.04 22.39
N THR A 60 7.45 -0.79 22.11
CA THR A 60 8.22 0.05 23.06
C THR A 60 7.41 0.64 24.20
N VAL A 61 6.07 0.50 24.20
CA VAL A 61 5.17 1.03 25.24
C VAL A 61 4.67 -0.07 26.20
N ARG A 62 5.24 -1.28 26.14
CA ARG A 62 4.92 -2.39 27.06
C ARG A 62 5.99 -2.61 28.12
#